data_AF-A0A7Y2HI29-F1
#
_entry.id   AF-A0A7Y2HI29-F1
#
_cell.length_a   1.000
_cell.length_b   1.000
_cell.length_c   1.000
_cell.angle_alpha   90.00
_cell.angle_beta   90.00
_cell.angle_gamma   90.00
#
_symmetry.space_group_name_H-M   'P 1'
#
loop_
_entity.id
_entity.type
_entity.pdbx_description
1 polymer ?
#
loop_
_entity_poly.entity_id
_entity_poly.type
_entity_poly.pdbx_seq_one_letter_code
_entity_poly.pdbx_strand_id
1 'polypeptide(L)'
;MGQSSTDPRIYDIIDAVSADRLETDINKLADFGTRHTLSDTTSDTRGIGAARRWIKAEFDKISASCDGCLEVFYQNNLIEEGANRRIPFDVDVVNVVAIQRGTTRPNDFIIMSGDIDSRISDPNNYTDESPGANDNASGMAGTIE
;
A
#
# COMPACT_ATOMS: atom_id res chain seq x y z
N MET A 1 32.34 -2.48 -25.19
CA MET A 1 30.99 -2.06 -24.76
C MET A 1 30.10 -3.28 -24.88
N GLY A 2 29.79 -3.93 -23.75
CA GLY A 2 28.94 -5.12 -23.76
C GLY A 2 27.51 -4.69 -24.02
N GLN A 3 26.92 -5.15 -25.13
CA GLN A 3 25.49 -5.08 -25.34
C GLN A 3 24.82 -5.86 -24.21
N SER A 4 24.07 -5.17 -23.36
CA SER A 4 23.14 -5.82 -22.44
C SER A 4 22.05 -6.45 -23.31
N SER A 5 22.11 -7.77 -23.46
CA SER A 5 21.02 -8.56 -24.04
C SER A 5 19.85 -8.44 -23.05
N THR A 6 18.88 -7.58 -23.34
CA THR A 6 17.65 -7.46 -22.55
C THR A 6 16.93 -8.79 -22.58
N ASP A 7 16.62 -9.34 -21.41
CA ASP A 7 15.87 -10.59 -21.29
C ASP A 7 14.48 -10.41 -21.91
N PRO A 8 14.07 -11.23 -22.90
CA PRO A 8 12.77 -11.08 -23.55
C PRO A 8 11.58 -11.07 -22.58
N ARG A 9 11.70 -11.76 -21.44
CA ARG A 9 10.67 -11.81 -20.40
C ARG A 9 10.34 -10.44 -19.82
N ILE A 10 11.26 -9.48 -19.90
CA ILE A 10 11.02 -8.10 -19.44
C ILE A 10 9.95 -7.44 -20.31
N TYR A 11 9.93 -7.70 -21.62
CA TYR A 11 8.91 -7.14 -22.50
C TYR A 11 7.53 -7.75 -22.22
N ASP A 12 7.47 -9.06 -21.98
CA ASP A 12 6.21 -9.73 -21.59
C ASP A 12 5.64 -9.15 -20.28
N ILE A 13 6.51 -8.83 -19.30
CA ILE A 13 6.10 -8.18 -18.04
C ILE A 13 5.58 -6.76 -18.30
N ILE A 14 6.27 -5.97 -19.12
CA ILE A 14 5.86 -4.60 -19.46
C ILE A 14 4.51 -4.61 -20.20
N ASP A 15 4.32 -5.51 -21.16
CA ASP A 15 3.10 -5.61 -21.96
C ASP A 15 1.89 -6.11 -21.15
N ALA A 16 2.14 -6.79 -20.02
CA ALA A 16 1.08 -7.25 -19.12
C ALA A 16 0.50 -6.14 -18.22
N VAL A 17 1.20 -5.01 -18.06
CA VAL A 17 0.76 -3.89 -17.22
C VAL A 17 -0.50 -3.25 -17.80
N SER A 18 -1.51 -3.07 -16.96
CA SER A 18 -2.81 -2.52 -17.33
C SER A 18 -3.05 -1.13 -16.72
N ALA A 19 -3.12 -0.12 -17.59
CA ALA A 19 -3.48 1.24 -17.18
C ALA A 19 -4.90 1.29 -16.54
N ASP A 20 -5.84 0.50 -17.05
CA ASP A 20 -7.22 0.46 -16.55
C ASP A 20 -7.28 -0.10 -15.12
N ARG A 21 -6.45 -1.10 -14.80
CA ARG A 21 -6.34 -1.65 -13.43
C ARG A 21 -5.71 -0.63 -12.48
N LEU A 22 -4.61 -0.02 -12.89
CA LEU A 22 -3.97 1.05 -12.13
C LEU A 22 -4.94 2.19 -11.80
N GLU A 23 -5.72 2.65 -12.78
CA GLU A 23 -6.73 3.69 -12.56
C GLU A 23 -7.83 3.22 -11.59
N THR A 24 -8.29 1.97 -11.71
CA THR A 24 -9.28 1.39 -10.80
C THR A 24 -8.78 1.37 -9.36
N ASP A 25 -7.54 0.96 -9.13
CA ASP A 25 -6.95 0.86 -7.80
C ASP A 25 -6.66 2.26 -7.21
N ILE A 26 -6.19 3.20 -8.03
CA ILE A 26 -6.02 4.61 -7.62
C ILE A 26 -7.36 5.19 -7.16
N ASN A 27 -8.41 5.03 -7.96
CA ASN A 27 -9.74 5.53 -7.62
C ASN A 27 -10.24 4.87 -6.33
N LYS A 28 -10.07 3.54 -6.20
CA LYS A 28 -10.50 2.82 -5.01
C LYS A 28 -9.79 3.32 -3.74
N LEU A 29 -8.47 3.55 -3.82
CA LEU A 29 -7.70 4.12 -2.72
C LEU A 29 -8.14 5.55 -2.42
N ALA A 30 -8.39 6.38 -3.43
CA ALA A 30 -8.84 7.76 -3.29
C ALA A 30 -10.25 7.88 -2.68
N ASP A 31 -11.11 6.89 -2.89
CA ASP A 31 -12.51 6.88 -2.46
C ASP A 31 -12.73 6.52 -0.99
N PHE A 32 -11.67 6.21 -0.22
CA PHE A 32 -11.77 6.05 1.24
C PHE A 32 -12.00 7.37 1.99
N GLY A 33 -12.13 8.48 1.25
CA GLY A 33 -12.35 9.84 1.73
C GLY A 33 -11.09 10.47 2.31
N THR A 34 -10.55 9.87 3.37
CA THR A 34 -9.21 10.19 3.87
C THR A 34 -8.53 8.91 4.34
N ARG A 35 -7.23 8.78 4.09
CA ARG A 35 -6.40 7.72 4.65
C ARG A 35 -5.46 8.27 5.71
N HIS A 36 -5.82 9.35 6.40
CA HIS A 36 -4.97 9.93 7.44
C HIS A 36 -4.62 8.90 8.52
N THR A 37 -3.39 8.90 9.04
CA THR A 37 -2.93 7.93 10.05
C THR A 37 -3.84 7.85 11.29
N LEU A 38 -4.41 8.99 11.70
CA LEU A 38 -5.36 9.11 12.82
C LEU A 38 -6.85 8.92 12.44
N SER A 39 -7.16 8.61 11.17
CA SER A 39 -8.54 8.46 10.71
C SER A 39 -9.18 7.14 11.16
N ASP A 40 -10.47 7.00 10.89
CA ASP A 40 -11.29 5.85 11.30
C ASP A 40 -10.65 4.50 10.93
N THR A 41 -10.65 3.56 11.89
CA THR A 41 -10.10 2.22 11.72
C THR A 41 -11.18 1.12 11.63
N THR A 42 -12.42 1.46 11.93
CA THR A 42 -13.56 0.55 12.13
C THR A 42 -14.50 0.49 10.95
N SER A 43 -14.71 1.61 10.24
CA SER A 43 -15.52 1.71 9.05
C SER A 43 -14.98 0.81 7.94
N ASP A 44 -15.88 0.15 7.21
CA ASP A 44 -15.53 -0.69 6.06
C ASP A 44 -15.34 0.10 4.76
N THR A 45 -15.74 1.37 4.75
CA THR A 45 -15.78 2.19 3.52
C THR A 45 -14.98 3.48 3.62
N ARG A 46 -14.59 3.93 4.82
CA ARG A 46 -13.87 5.19 5.03
C ARG A 46 -12.68 4.99 5.96
N GLY A 47 -11.65 5.81 5.79
CA GLY A 47 -10.55 5.87 6.73
C GLY A 47 -9.43 4.89 6.42
N ILE A 48 -8.33 5.04 7.15
CA ILE A 48 -7.12 4.24 7.00
C ILE A 48 -7.38 2.76 7.32
N GLY A 49 -8.33 2.45 8.22
CA GLY A 49 -8.69 1.05 8.51
C GLY A 49 -9.26 0.33 7.29
N ALA A 50 -10.23 0.94 6.61
CA ALA A 50 -10.82 0.41 5.39
C ALA A 50 -9.74 0.21 4.30
N ALA A 51 -8.88 1.22 4.11
CA ALA A 51 -7.80 1.18 3.13
C ALA A 51 -6.80 0.03 3.40
N ARG A 52 -6.32 -0.13 4.64
CA ARG A 52 -5.40 -1.21 5.04
C ARG A 52 -6.02 -2.59 4.78
N ARG A 53 -7.30 -2.78 5.11
CA ARG A 53 -8.02 -4.04 4.86
C ARG A 53 -8.17 -4.33 3.39
N TRP A 54 -8.46 -3.32 2.58
CA TRP A 54 -8.56 -3.46 1.14
C TRP A 54 -7.21 -3.83 0.51
N ILE A 55 -6.13 -3.12 0.84
CA ILE A 55 -4.78 -3.43 0.33
C ILE A 55 -4.36 -4.85 0.70
N LYS A 56 -4.58 -5.27 1.96
CA LYS A 56 -4.29 -6.64 2.37
C LYS A 56 -5.08 -7.65 1.54
N ALA A 57 -6.36 -7.39 1.29
CA ALA A 57 -7.20 -8.28 0.49
C ALA A 57 -6.71 -8.37 -0.97
N GLU A 58 -6.20 -7.29 -1.57
CA GLU A 58 -5.59 -7.35 -2.90
C GLU A 58 -4.32 -8.22 -2.91
N PHE A 59 -3.42 -8.05 -1.94
CA PHE A 59 -2.25 -8.94 -1.82
C PHE A 59 -2.64 -10.40 -1.56
N ASP A 60 -3.67 -10.66 -0.75
CA ASP A 60 -4.18 -12.02 -0.52
C ASP A 60 -4.73 -12.64 -1.82
N LYS A 61 -5.43 -11.86 -2.66
CA LYS A 61 -5.92 -12.31 -3.97
C LYS A 61 -4.78 -12.61 -4.93
N ILE A 62 -3.76 -11.74 -4.99
CA ILE A 62 -2.56 -11.96 -5.80
C ILE A 62 -1.88 -13.25 -5.35
N SER A 63 -1.69 -13.42 -4.04
CA SER A 63 -1.13 -14.64 -3.46
C SER A 63 -1.89 -15.89 -3.90
N ALA A 64 -3.23 -15.85 -3.83
CA ALA A 64 -4.08 -16.97 -4.27
C ALA A 64 -3.94 -17.28 -5.77
N SER A 65 -3.72 -16.26 -6.61
CA SER A 65 -3.54 -16.43 -8.06
C SER A 65 -2.19 -17.07 -8.44
N CYS A 66 -1.22 -17.06 -7.53
CA CYS A 66 0.11 -17.65 -7.70
C CYS A 66 0.36 -18.83 -6.74
N ASP A 67 -0.69 -19.58 -6.37
CA ASP A 67 -0.60 -20.76 -5.50
C ASP A 67 -0.04 -20.48 -4.09
N GLY A 68 -0.36 -19.32 -3.52
CA GLY A 68 0.05 -18.91 -2.18
C GLY A 68 1.48 -18.37 -2.12
N CYS A 69 1.96 -17.72 -3.18
CA CYS A 69 3.35 -17.28 -3.28
C CYS A 69 3.75 -16.13 -2.34
N LEU A 70 2.77 -15.42 -1.74
CA LEU A 70 3.02 -14.30 -0.84
C LEU A 70 2.66 -14.62 0.61
N GLU A 71 3.56 -14.26 1.54
CA GLU A 71 3.28 -14.13 2.96
C GLU A 71 2.75 -12.71 3.23
N VAL A 72 1.46 -12.59 3.55
CA VAL A 72 0.78 -11.29 3.72
C VAL A 72 0.34 -11.09 5.16
N PHE A 73 0.83 -10.04 5.82
CA PHE A 73 0.54 -9.77 7.23
C PHE A 73 0.53 -8.27 7.55
N TYR A 74 -0.04 -7.94 8.71
CA TYR A 74 0.03 -6.60 9.27
C TYR A 74 1.23 -6.48 10.19
N GLN A 75 2.00 -5.40 10.05
CA GLN A 75 2.97 -4.98 11.06
C GLN A 75 2.39 -3.78 11.79
N ASN A 76 2.19 -3.91 13.10
CA ASN A 76 1.63 -2.88 13.98
C ASN A 76 2.74 -2.29 14.86
N ASN A 77 2.61 -0.99 15.17
CA ASN A 77 3.26 -0.35 16.30
C ASN A 77 2.34 0.68 16.96
N LEU A 78 2.16 0.58 18.28
CA LEU A 78 1.43 1.58 19.06
C LEU A 78 2.32 2.80 19.28
N ILE A 79 1.81 3.99 18.93
CA ILE A 79 2.44 5.26 19.22
C ILE A 79 1.62 5.97 20.29
N GLU A 80 2.22 6.16 21.46
CA GLU A 80 1.57 6.80 22.61
C GLU A 80 1.28 8.29 22.37
N GLU A 81 0.21 8.77 22.98
CA GLU A 81 -0.14 10.18 23.06
C GLU A 81 1.07 11.04 23.46
N GLY A 82 1.25 12.16 22.76
CA GLY A 82 2.32 13.11 23.09
C GLY A 82 3.71 12.68 22.62
N ALA A 83 3.86 11.54 21.94
CA ALA A 83 5.11 11.16 21.27
C ALA A 83 5.63 12.27 20.34
N ASN A 84 4.72 13.02 19.71
CA ASN A 84 4.98 14.34 19.12
C ASN A 84 3.68 15.15 18.96
N ARG A 85 3.77 16.39 18.45
CA ARG A 85 2.64 17.32 18.28
C ARG A 85 1.53 16.83 17.32
N ARG A 86 1.77 15.75 16.56
CA ARG A 86 0.82 15.14 15.62
C ARG A 86 0.17 13.86 16.15
N ILE A 87 0.45 13.48 17.39
CA ILE A 87 -0.15 12.31 18.05
C ILE A 87 -0.93 12.82 19.27
N PRO A 88 -2.14 13.37 19.07
CA PRO A 88 -2.97 13.92 20.14
C PRO A 88 -3.68 12.86 20.99
N PHE A 89 -3.56 11.58 20.62
CA PHE A 89 -4.06 10.40 21.33
C PHE A 89 -3.29 9.17 20.85
N ASP A 90 -3.32 8.09 21.63
CA ASP A 90 -2.72 6.79 21.26
C ASP A 90 -3.21 6.31 19.89
N VAL A 91 -2.29 5.89 19.02
CA VAL A 91 -2.63 5.41 17.68
C VAL A 91 -1.82 4.17 17.29
N ASP A 92 -2.52 3.17 16.76
CA ASP A 92 -1.89 2.03 16.08
C ASP A 92 -1.49 2.40 14.65
N VAL A 93 -0.19 2.55 14.43
CA VAL A 93 0.39 2.68 13.09
C VAL A 93 0.57 1.28 12.52
N VAL A 94 -0.15 0.98 11.44
CA VAL A 94 -0.18 -0.36 10.84
C VAL A 94 0.23 -0.30 9.39
N ASN A 95 1.24 -1.10 9.06
CA ASN A 95 1.70 -1.37 7.71
C ASN A 95 1.10 -2.68 7.18
N VAL A 96 0.88 -2.75 5.87
CA VAL A 96 0.55 -3.99 5.16
C VAL A 96 1.81 -4.47 4.47
N VAL A 97 2.22 -5.71 4.73
CA VAL A 97 3.44 -6.29 4.19
C VAL A 97 3.10 -7.55 3.41
N ALA A 98 3.62 -7.66 2.19
CA ALA A 98 3.57 -8.86 1.36
C ALA A 98 5.00 -9.27 1.01
N ILE A 99 5.37 -10.52 1.30
CA ILE A 99 6.71 -11.04 1.03
C ILE A 99 6.62 -12.23 0.08
N GLN A 100 7.24 -12.09 -1.09
CA GLN A 100 7.58 -13.23 -1.95
C GLN A 100 9.00 -13.70 -1.64
N ARG A 101 9.16 -14.92 -1.12
CA ARG A 101 10.49 -15.44 -0.75
C ARG A 101 11.21 -16.00 -1.98
N GLY A 102 12.47 -15.62 -2.14
CA GLY A 102 13.34 -16.18 -3.19
C GLY A 102 13.61 -17.67 -2.96
N THR A 103 13.69 -18.45 -4.04
CA THR A 103 13.91 -19.90 -3.97
C THR A 103 15.35 -20.29 -3.64
N THR A 104 16.33 -19.42 -3.93
CA THR A 104 17.77 -19.68 -3.70
C THR A 104 18.34 -18.86 -2.54
N ARG A 105 17.86 -17.63 -2.34
CA ARG A 105 18.31 -16.69 -1.31
C ARG A 105 17.11 -16.10 -0.55
N PRO A 106 16.41 -16.91 0.27
CA PRO A 106 15.12 -16.53 0.88
C PRO A 106 15.19 -15.41 1.93
N ASN A 107 16.41 -15.00 2.33
CA ASN A 107 16.65 -13.93 3.31
C ASN A 107 17.28 -12.67 2.68
N ASP A 108 17.39 -12.63 1.35
CA ASP A 108 17.81 -11.45 0.62
C ASP A 108 16.57 -10.77 0.04
N PHE A 109 16.39 -9.49 0.37
CA PHE A 109 15.19 -8.75 0.03
C PHE A 109 15.48 -7.62 -0.94
N ILE A 110 14.61 -7.51 -1.94
CA ILE A 110 14.42 -6.27 -2.73
C ILE A 110 13.11 -5.69 -2.23
N ILE A 111 13.13 -4.44 -1.80
CA ILE A 111 11.99 -3.81 -1.15
C ILE A 111 11.46 -2.71 -2.06
N MET A 112 10.17 -2.80 -2.38
CA MET A 112 9.36 -1.71 -2.89
C MET A 112 8.43 -1.25 -1.77
N SER A 113 8.32 0.06 -1.56
CA SER A 113 7.52 0.63 -0.48
C SER A 113 6.74 1.84 -0.95
N GLY A 114 5.53 1.98 -0.44
CA GLY A 114 4.71 3.19 -0.56
C GLY A 114 4.00 3.47 0.75
N ASP A 115 3.70 4.74 0.98
CA ASP A 115 2.88 5.24 2.06
C ASP A 115 1.39 5.08 1.71
N ILE A 116 0.65 4.46 2.62
CA ILE A 116 -0.79 4.23 2.47
C ILE A 116 -1.59 5.47 2.84
N ASP A 117 -1.04 6.26 3.77
CA ASP A 117 -1.75 7.40 4.32
C ASP A 117 -1.82 8.58 3.34
N SER A 118 -2.68 9.51 3.68
CA SER A 118 -2.89 10.73 2.93
C SER A 118 -3.23 11.83 3.91
N ARG A 119 -2.90 13.08 3.60
CA ARG A 119 -3.32 14.20 4.42
C ARG A 119 -3.57 15.44 3.60
N ILE A 120 -4.39 16.33 4.15
CA ILE A 120 -4.45 17.72 3.73
C ILE A 120 -3.33 18.54 4.39
N SER A 121 -3.32 19.85 4.13
CA SER A 121 -2.29 20.76 4.64
C SER A 121 -2.18 20.77 6.17
N ASP A 122 -3.31 20.74 6.89
CA ASP A 122 -3.33 20.60 8.34
C ASP A 122 -2.96 19.15 8.72
N PRO A 123 -1.79 18.92 9.35
CA PRO A 123 -1.33 17.57 9.68
C PRO A 123 -2.13 16.88 10.77
N ASN A 124 -3.00 17.59 11.48
CA ASN A 124 -3.85 17.01 12.53
C ASN A 124 -5.32 16.92 12.11
N ASN A 125 -5.65 17.27 10.86
CA ASN A 125 -6.97 17.07 10.30
C ASN A 125 -7.08 15.66 9.73
N TYR A 126 -7.70 14.77 10.51
CA TYR A 126 -7.90 13.37 10.18
C TYR A 126 -9.33 13.05 9.70
N THR A 127 -10.14 14.08 9.44
CA THR A 127 -11.56 13.94 9.12
C THR A 127 -11.91 14.39 7.71
N ASP A 128 -11.29 15.47 7.23
CA ASP A 128 -11.63 16.07 5.95
C ASP A 128 -11.15 15.22 4.77
N GLU A 129 -11.78 15.42 3.62
CA GLU A 129 -11.44 14.73 2.39
C GLU A 129 -9.99 14.97 2.00
N SER A 130 -9.25 13.87 1.87
CA SER A 130 -7.86 13.80 1.44
C SER A 130 -7.72 12.63 0.47
N PRO A 131 -8.15 12.77 -0.80
CA PRO A 131 -8.13 11.64 -1.74
C PRO A 131 -6.73 11.09 -1.98
N GLY A 132 -5.69 11.93 -2.01
CA GLY A 132 -4.30 11.47 -2.13
C GLY A 132 -4.06 10.56 -3.34
N ALA A 133 -4.71 10.83 -4.48
CA ALA A 133 -4.69 9.97 -5.67
C ALA A 133 -3.27 9.80 -6.24
N ASN A 134 -2.49 10.88 -6.26
CA ASN A 134 -1.08 10.84 -6.65
C ASN A 134 -0.12 10.71 -5.45
N ASP A 135 -0.58 11.05 -4.24
CA ASP A 135 0.23 11.07 -3.01
C ASP A 135 -0.52 10.31 -1.90
N ASN A 136 -0.32 8.99 -1.77
CA ASN A 136 0.46 8.11 -2.67
C ASN A 136 -0.35 6.89 -3.15
N ALA A 137 -1.63 7.10 -3.50
CA ALA A 137 -2.43 6.01 -4.05
C ALA A 137 -1.86 5.46 -5.37
N SER A 138 -1.24 6.29 -6.21
CA SER A 138 -0.57 5.87 -7.45
C SER A 138 0.62 4.94 -7.21
N GLY A 139 1.49 5.23 -6.23
CA GLY A 139 2.59 4.35 -5.88
C GLY A 139 2.11 3.03 -5.28
N MET A 140 1.03 3.06 -4.49
CA MET A 140 0.42 1.84 -3.96
C MET A 140 -0.23 0.99 -5.05
N ALA A 141 -0.98 1.59 -5.98
CA ALA A 141 -1.53 0.90 -7.13
C ALA A 141 -0.43 0.28 -8.00
N GLY A 142 0.66 1.01 -8.25
CA GLY A 142 1.81 0.48 -8.97
C GLY A 142 2.57 -0.64 -8.26
N THR A 143 2.36 -0.83 -6.94
CA THR A 143 2.90 -1.96 -6.18
C THR A 143 1.97 -3.19 -6.25
N ILE A 144 0.67 -2.98 -6.50
CA ILE A 144 -0.35 -4.03 -6.55
C ILE A 144 -0.43 -4.66 -7.96
N GLU A 145 -0.23 -3.86 -9.02
CA GLU A 145 -0.22 -4.30 -10.43
C GLU A 145 1.00 -5.15 -10.79
#